data_AF-A0AAX3CXX5-F1
#
_entry.id   AF-A0AAX3CXX5-F1
#
_cell.length_a   1.000
_cell.length_b   1.000
_cell.length_c   1.000
_cell.angle_alpha   90.00
_cell.angle_beta   90.00
_cell.angle_gamma   90.00
#
_symmetry.space_group_name_H-M   'P 1'
#
loop_
_entity.id
_entity.type
_entity.pdbx_description
1 polymer ?
#
loop_
_entity_poly.entity_id
_entity_poly.type
_entity_poly.pdbx_seq_one_letter_code
_entity_poly.pdbx_strand_id
1 'polypeptide(L)'
;MLRRLPFWGFWLDFPADTVFAEGQGALMGAFFTLADHDNQTDAQLTLTLALDPLSREHIPMGMEYLALTVPVSTAINQQEEGIRGFWHAVLPVLFWLCSENSEWGRQGKPVRPAPRRVGKHQRLIPPDKPVQIFAGVRAGSALRQAPRAPEARTSGDSPSAPHRRLRPHVRKAHWQSYWKGKPTQGEEKSMLLKWKPPQIVNSKDDDSLEAVVRFMKETNKREKE
;
A
#
# COMPACT_ATOMS: atom_id res chain seq x y z
N MET A 1 -5.99 -11.58 -7.25
CA MET A 1 -4.94 -10.85 -6.50
C MET A 1 -5.38 -10.48 -5.09
N LEU A 2 -6.48 -9.75 -4.89
CA LEU A 2 -6.92 -9.29 -3.56
C LEU A 2 -7.19 -10.41 -2.53
N ARG A 3 -7.49 -11.64 -2.98
CA ARG A 3 -7.54 -12.83 -2.10
C ARG A 3 -6.21 -13.16 -1.40
N ARG A 4 -5.08 -12.58 -1.84
CA ARG A 4 -3.73 -12.75 -1.24
C ARG A 4 -3.41 -11.73 -0.15
N LEU A 5 -4.38 -10.90 0.27
CA LEU A 5 -4.19 -9.98 1.39
C LEU A 5 -3.71 -10.75 2.63
N PRO A 6 -2.66 -10.26 3.33
CA PRO A 6 -2.08 -10.97 4.47
C PRO A 6 -2.99 -10.99 5.71
N PHE A 7 -4.05 -10.19 5.74
CA PHE A 7 -4.94 -10.04 6.87
C PHE A 7 -6.35 -10.58 6.57
N TRP A 8 -7.12 -10.84 7.63
CA TRP A 8 -8.58 -10.97 7.51
C TRP A 8 -9.27 -9.61 7.52
N GLY A 9 -8.68 -8.64 8.24
CA GLY A 9 -9.07 -7.25 8.14
C GLY A 9 -7.98 -6.32 8.64
N PHE A 10 -8.03 -5.07 8.20
CA PHE A 10 -7.08 -4.03 8.56
C PHE A 10 -7.73 -2.66 8.42
N TRP A 11 -7.21 -1.71 9.20
CA TRP A 11 -7.52 -0.31 9.07
C TRP A 11 -6.51 0.36 8.12
N LEU A 12 -7.00 1.23 7.25
CA LEU A 12 -6.19 2.10 6.43
C LEU A 12 -6.41 3.55 6.88
N ASP A 13 -5.36 4.18 7.43
CA ASP A 13 -5.38 5.61 7.75
C ASP A 13 -5.26 6.44 6.46
N PHE A 14 -6.12 7.43 6.33
CA PHE A 14 -6.02 8.43 5.27
C PHE A 14 -5.34 9.70 5.79
N PRO A 15 -4.55 10.39 4.94
CA PRO A 15 -4.11 11.75 5.23
C PRO A 15 -5.28 12.66 5.62
N ALA A 16 -5.07 13.55 6.58
CA ALA A 16 -6.13 14.41 7.14
C ALA A 16 -6.79 15.36 6.11
N ASP A 17 -6.16 15.56 4.95
CA ASP A 17 -6.64 16.35 3.82
C ASP A 17 -7.43 15.52 2.79
N THR A 18 -7.66 14.22 3.03
CA THR A 18 -8.40 13.38 2.11
C THR A 18 -9.91 13.63 2.24
N VAL A 19 -10.47 14.36 1.27
CA VAL A 19 -11.91 14.64 1.16
C VAL A 19 -12.50 13.78 0.05
N PHE A 20 -13.51 12.97 0.38
CA PHE A 20 -14.09 11.99 -0.57
C PHE A 20 -15.45 12.40 -1.13
N ALA A 21 -16.17 13.25 -0.41
CA ALA A 21 -17.41 13.89 -0.88
C ALA A 21 -17.46 15.31 -0.35
N GLU A 22 -17.85 16.26 -1.21
CA GLU A 22 -18.06 17.65 -0.80
C GLU A 22 -19.06 17.70 0.37
N GLY A 23 -18.64 18.28 1.49
CA GLY A 23 -19.49 18.46 2.68
C GLY A 23 -19.42 17.36 3.75
N GLN A 24 -18.70 16.24 3.55
CA GLN A 24 -18.65 15.13 4.53
C GLN A 24 -17.48 15.17 5.54
N GLY A 25 -16.74 16.28 5.63
CA GLY A 25 -15.58 16.39 6.52
C GLY A 25 -14.40 15.51 6.10
N ALA A 26 -13.31 15.55 6.87
CA ALA A 26 -12.14 14.72 6.63
C ALA A 26 -12.42 13.26 7.05
N LEU A 27 -12.30 12.31 6.12
CA LEU A 27 -12.35 10.88 6.44
C LEU A 27 -11.00 10.49 7.04
N MET A 28 -10.99 10.02 8.29
CA MET A 28 -9.76 9.62 8.98
C MET A 28 -9.23 8.27 8.49
N GLY A 29 -10.08 7.41 7.93
CA GLY A 29 -9.66 6.12 7.40
C GLY A 29 -10.81 5.22 6.97
N ALA A 30 -10.47 3.95 6.71
CA ALA A 30 -11.43 2.92 6.37
C ALA A 30 -11.00 1.55 6.90
N PHE A 31 -11.97 0.76 7.36
CA PHE A 31 -11.74 -0.62 7.74
C PHE A 31 -12.07 -1.55 6.57
N PHE A 32 -11.14 -2.46 6.27
CA PHE A 32 -11.31 -3.46 5.22
C PHE A 32 -11.39 -4.84 5.86
N THR A 33 -12.36 -5.65 5.45
CA THR A 33 -12.44 -7.07 5.80
C THR A 33 -12.58 -7.91 4.55
N LEU A 34 -11.82 -9.00 4.51
CA LEU A 34 -12.02 -10.05 3.53
C LEU A 34 -13.01 -11.04 4.13
N ALA A 35 -14.23 -11.04 3.62
CA ALA A 35 -15.27 -11.98 4.00
C ALA A 35 -15.38 -13.05 2.91
N ASP A 36 -15.37 -14.32 3.31
CA ASP A 36 -15.85 -15.39 2.44
C ASP A 36 -17.37 -15.47 2.65
N HIS A 37 -18.16 -15.25 1.60
CA HIS A 37 -19.59 -15.45 1.67
C HIS A 37 -19.89 -16.96 1.64
N ASP A 38 -20.86 -17.39 2.46
CA ASP A 38 -21.37 -18.75 2.65
C ASP A 38 -20.78 -19.86 1.76
N ASN A 39 -19.92 -20.68 2.37
CA ASN A 39 -19.58 -22.06 2.03
C ASN A 39 -19.15 -22.46 0.60
N GLN A 40 -19.20 -21.63 -0.45
CA GLN A 40 -18.56 -21.91 -1.75
C GLN A 40 -18.14 -20.62 -2.50
N THR A 41 -16.84 -20.50 -2.77
CA THR A 41 -16.16 -19.70 -3.84
C THR A 41 -16.30 -18.18 -3.91
N ASP A 42 -17.29 -17.56 -3.27
CA ASP A 42 -17.62 -16.14 -3.42
C ASP A 42 -16.95 -15.27 -2.36
N ALA A 43 -15.64 -15.06 -2.53
CA ALA A 43 -14.91 -14.09 -1.71
C ALA A 43 -15.36 -12.66 -2.06
N GLN A 44 -15.69 -11.88 -1.03
CA GLN A 44 -16.02 -10.47 -1.14
C GLN A 44 -15.05 -9.64 -0.28
N LEU A 45 -14.66 -8.49 -0.80
CA LEU A 45 -13.94 -7.49 0.00
C LEU A 45 -14.98 -6.48 0.50
N THR A 46 -15.18 -6.45 1.80
CA THR A 46 -16.06 -5.49 2.47
C THR A 46 -15.23 -4.28 2.91
N LEU A 47 -15.77 -3.12 2.61
CA LEU A 47 -15.28 -1.81 3.03
C LEU A 47 -16.27 -1.25 4.04
N THR A 48 -15.79 -0.95 5.23
CA THR A 48 -16.54 -0.24 6.26
C THR A 48 -15.91 1.13 6.45
N LEU A 49 -16.62 2.18 6.05
CA LEU A 49 -16.19 3.57 6.24
C LEU A 49 -16.50 4.00 7.67
N ALA A 50 -15.53 4.58 8.38
CA ALA A 50 -15.72 5.07 9.74
C ALA A 50 -14.96 6.39 9.96
N LEU A 51 -15.50 7.21 10.86
CA LEU A 51 -14.90 8.51 11.22
C LEU A 51 -13.77 8.39 12.24
N ASP A 52 -13.84 7.43 13.16
CA ASP A 52 -12.81 7.23 14.19
C ASP A 52 -12.46 5.74 14.33
N PRO A 53 -11.20 5.33 14.08
CA PRO A 53 -10.76 3.95 14.24
C PRO A 53 -10.78 3.42 15.68
N LEU A 54 -10.73 4.31 16.67
CA LEU A 54 -10.50 3.97 18.08
C LEU A 54 -11.71 4.19 18.97
N SER A 55 -12.81 4.75 18.45
CA SER A 55 -14.05 4.84 19.21
C SER A 55 -14.60 3.42 19.46
N ARG A 56 -14.97 3.14 20.71
CA ARG A 56 -15.65 1.88 21.07
C ARG A 56 -17.02 1.76 20.41
N GLU A 57 -17.62 2.89 20.07
CA GLU A 57 -18.84 3.00 19.29
C GLU A 57 -18.44 3.24 17.84
N HIS A 58 -17.99 2.18 17.18
CA HIS A 58 -17.71 2.19 15.75
C HIS A 58 -19.05 2.40 15.03
N ILE A 59 -19.38 3.64 14.68
CA ILE A 59 -20.57 3.95 13.89
C ILE A 59 -20.12 3.91 12.43
N PRO A 60 -20.44 2.83 11.67
CA PRO A 60 -20.12 2.79 10.25
C PRO A 60 -20.92 3.88 9.54
N MET A 61 -20.23 4.76 8.82
CA MET A 61 -20.90 5.72 7.93
C MET A 61 -21.50 5.04 6.71
N GLY A 62 -20.92 3.91 6.30
CA GLY A 62 -21.37 3.13 5.15
C GLY A 62 -20.63 1.80 5.07
N MET A 63 -21.26 0.84 4.40
CA MET A 63 -20.73 -0.50 4.13
C MET A 63 -20.84 -0.76 2.64
N GLU A 64 -19.71 -1.03 2.01
CA GLU A 64 -19.59 -1.21 0.56
C GLU A 64 -18.90 -2.54 0.26
N TYR A 65 -19.20 -3.12 -0.90
CA TYR A 65 -18.74 -4.47 -1.24
C TYR A 65 -18.14 -4.53 -2.64
N LEU A 66 -16.99 -5.18 -2.73
CA LEU A 66 -16.34 -5.49 -3.99
C LEU A 66 -16.25 -7.00 -4.18
N ALA A 67 -17.01 -7.53 -5.15
CA ALA A 67 -17.00 -8.95 -5.48
C ALA A 67 -15.63 -9.36 -6.05
N LEU A 68 -15.01 -10.42 -5.50
CA LEU A 68 -13.74 -10.96 -5.96
C LEU A 68 -13.91 -12.24 -6.79
N THR A 69 -15.12 -12.48 -7.29
CA THR A 69 -15.49 -13.56 -8.23
C THR A 69 -15.24 -13.16 -9.68
N VAL A 70 -15.21 -11.86 -9.95
CA VAL A 70 -14.95 -11.27 -11.27
C VAL A 70 -13.65 -10.45 -11.27
N PRO A 71 -13.09 -10.09 -12.44
CA PRO A 71 -11.99 -9.15 -12.52
C PRO A 71 -12.32 -7.84 -11.80
N VAL A 72 -11.33 -7.26 -11.11
CA VAL A 72 -11.50 -6.03 -10.30
C VAL A 72 -12.06 -4.88 -11.14
N SER A 73 -11.63 -4.74 -12.39
CA SER A 73 -12.17 -3.72 -13.31
C SER A 73 -13.67 -3.87 -13.53
N THR A 74 -14.17 -5.09 -13.65
CA THR A 74 -15.60 -5.38 -13.82
C THR A 74 -16.36 -5.08 -12.54
N ALA A 75 -15.84 -5.50 -11.39
CA ALA A 75 -16.45 -5.23 -10.10
C ALA A 75 -16.58 -3.72 -9.83
N ILE A 76 -15.56 -2.91 -10.14
CA ILE A 76 -15.60 -1.44 -10.01
C ILE A 76 -16.64 -0.83 -10.94
N ASN A 77 -16.71 -1.30 -12.20
CA ASN A 77 -17.66 -0.76 -13.17
C ASN A 77 -19.13 -1.03 -12.80
N GLN A 78 -19.38 -1.96 -11.87
CA GLN A 78 -20.72 -2.23 -11.34
C GLN A 78 -21.07 -1.35 -10.14
N GLN A 79 -20.11 -0.64 -9.56
CA GLN A 79 -20.32 0.24 -8.41
C GLN A 79 -21.00 1.55 -8.83
N GLU A 80 -21.62 2.24 -7.87
CA GLU A 80 -22.14 3.60 -8.06
C GLU A 80 -21.01 4.61 -8.33
N GLU A 81 -21.30 5.67 -9.10
CA GLU A 81 -20.27 6.62 -9.53
C GLU A 81 -19.54 7.29 -8.36
N GLY A 82 -20.25 7.60 -7.27
CA GLY A 82 -19.67 8.19 -6.06
C GLY A 82 -18.63 7.28 -5.38
N ILE A 83 -18.86 5.97 -5.32
CA ILE A 83 -17.96 5.03 -4.64
C ILE A 83 -16.81 4.54 -5.54
N ARG A 84 -16.95 4.62 -6.88
CA ARG A 84 -15.87 4.27 -7.82
C ARG A 84 -14.60 5.06 -7.55
N GLY A 85 -14.72 6.36 -7.30
CA GLY A 85 -13.59 7.23 -6.98
C GLY A 85 -12.83 6.75 -5.74
N PHE A 86 -13.57 6.34 -4.71
CA PHE A 86 -12.99 5.75 -3.50
C PHE A 86 -12.22 4.46 -3.81
N TRP A 87 -12.83 3.52 -4.53
CA TRP A 87 -12.17 2.27 -4.90
C TRP A 87 -10.89 2.53 -5.71
N HIS A 88 -10.92 3.49 -6.64
CA HIS A 88 -9.73 3.88 -7.40
C HIS A 88 -8.61 4.46 -6.53
N ALA A 89 -8.93 5.18 -5.46
CA ALA A 89 -7.94 5.70 -4.53
C ALA A 89 -7.30 4.58 -3.68
N VAL A 90 -8.09 3.61 -3.20
CA VAL A 90 -7.60 2.60 -2.25
C VAL A 90 -7.00 1.36 -2.93
N LEU A 91 -7.53 0.93 -4.07
CA LEU A 91 -7.05 -0.27 -4.78
C LEU A 91 -5.54 -0.29 -5.05
N PRO A 92 -4.87 0.81 -5.43
CA PRO A 92 -3.42 0.84 -5.56
C PRO A 92 -2.71 0.42 -4.26
N VAL A 93 -3.20 0.86 -3.10
CA VAL A 93 -2.65 0.46 -1.80
C VAL A 93 -2.91 -1.02 -1.55
N LEU A 94 -4.12 -1.51 -1.83
CA LEU A 94 -4.46 -2.93 -1.66
C LEU A 94 -3.61 -3.83 -2.56
N PHE A 95 -3.38 -3.42 -3.80
CA PHE A 95 -2.48 -4.10 -4.73
C PHE A 95 -1.04 -4.05 -4.27
N TRP A 96 -0.61 -2.95 -3.64
CA TRP A 96 0.68 -2.89 -2.99
C TRP A 96 0.80 -3.93 -1.89
N LEU A 97 -0.17 -4.05 -0.98
CA LEU A 97 -0.19 -5.08 0.08
C LEU A 97 -0.18 -6.52 -0.50
N CYS A 98 -0.73 -6.72 -1.70
CA CYS A 98 -0.73 -8.00 -2.40
C CYS A 98 0.52 -8.26 -3.24
N SER A 99 1.35 -7.26 -3.48
CA SER A 99 2.48 -7.35 -4.42
C SER A 99 3.62 -8.20 -3.85
N GLU A 100 4.35 -8.89 -4.74
CA GLU A 100 5.44 -9.80 -4.38
C GLU A 100 6.63 -9.07 -3.73
N ASN A 101 6.82 -7.80 -4.06
CA ASN A 101 7.92 -6.97 -3.56
C ASN A 101 7.44 -5.87 -2.60
N SER A 102 6.32 -6.10 -1.92
CA SER A 102 5.83 -5.24 -0.85
C SER A 102 6.83 -5.17 0.31
N GLU A 103 6.97 -3.97 0.87
CA GLU A 103 8.01 -3.67 1.88
C GLU A 103 7.40 -3.58 3.28
N TRP A 104 7.57 -4.62 4.08
CA TRP A 104 6.92 -4.73 5.40
C TRP A 104 7.81 -4.27 6.58
N GLY A 105 8.86 -3.51 6.29
CA GLY A 105 9.83 -3.07 7.31
C GLY A 105 10.50 -4.23 8.05
N ARG A 106 10.99 -3.96 9.27
CA ARG A 106 11.69 -4.96 10.10
C ARG A 106 10.79 -6.03 10.67
N GLN A 107 9.50 -5.76 10.81
CA GLN A 107 8.53 -6.70 11.37
C GLN A 107 8.19 -7.82 10.38
N GLY A 108 8.50 -7.63 9.09
CA GLY A 108 8.21 -8.60 8.04
C GLY A 108 6.73 -8.61 7.67
N LYS A 109 6.40 -9.37 6.62
CA LYS A 109 5.02 -9.50 6.15
C LYS A 109 4.16 -10.09 7.26
N PRO A 110 3.07 -9.42 7.67
CA PRO A 110 2.14 -10.00 8.63
C PRO A 110 1.56 -11.29 8.11
N VAL A 111 1.36 -12.24 9.02
CA VAL A 111 0.77 -13.54 8.72
C VAL A 111 -0.44 -13.71 9.60
N ARG A 112 -1.49 -14.33 9.06
CA ARG A 112 -2.69 -14.68 9.81
C ARG A 112 -2.29 -15.51 11.04
N PRO A 113 -2.73 -15.14 12.25
CA PRO A 113 -2.33 -15.83 13.46
C PRO A 113 -2.86 -17.26 13.43
N ALA A 114 -1.98 -18.22 13.71
CA ALA A 114 -2.39 -19.60 13.92
C ALA A 114 -3.11 -19.74 15.28
N PRO A 115 -4.17 -20.56 15.38
CA PRO A 115 -4.80 -20.87 16.66
C PRO A 115 -3.77 -21.41 17.67
N ARG A 116 -3.80 -20.88 18.89
CA ARG A 116 -2.96 -21.33 20.00
C ARG A 116 -3.77 -22.19 20.95
N ARG A 117 -3.13 -23.21 21.52
CA ARG A 117 -3.77 -24.06 22.55
C ARG A 117 -3.79 -23.29 23.86
N VAL A 118 -4.99 -23.03 24.37
CA VAL A 118 -5.25 -22.41 25.69
C VAL A 118 -6.00 -23.45 26.52
N GLY A 119 -5.25 -24.20 27.33
CA GLY A 119 -5.78 -25.35 28.07
C GLY A 119 -6.23 -26.48 27.15
N LYS A 120 -7.53 -26.83 27.21
CA LYS A 120 -8.16 -27.86 26.37
C LYS A 120 -8.69 -27.34 25.02
N HIS A 121 -8.72 -26.03 24.80
CA HIS A 121 -9.33 -25.42 23.61
C HIS A 121 -8.27 -24.79 22.72
N GLN A 122 -8.53 -24.74 21.41
CA GLN A 122 -7.79 -23.86 20.49
C GLN A 122 -8.48 -22.50 20.43
N ARG A 123 -7.70 -21.43 20.56
CA ARG A 123 -8.21 -20.05 20.51
C ARG A 123 -7.29 -19.19 19.66
N LEU A 124 -7.89 -18.25 18.93
CA LEU A 124 -7.16 -17.13 18.34
C LEU A 124 -6.93 -16.10 19.45
N ILE A 125 -5.68 -15.72 19.66
CA ILE A 125 -5.30 -14.71 20.65
C ILE A 125 -5.02 -13.41 19.89
N PRO A 126 -5.84 -12.35 20.07
CA PRO A 126 -5.58 -11.06 19.43
C PRO A 126 -4.33 -10.42 20.04
N PRO A 127 -3.64 -9.54 19.30
CA PRO A 127 -2.56 -8.75 19.86
C PRO A 127 -3.09 -7.75 20.89
N ASP A 128 -2.32 -7.49 21.94
CA ASP A 128 -2.71 -6.55 23.02
C ASP A 128 -2.83 -5.09 22.54
N LYS A 129 -2.16 -4.76 21.42
CA LYS A 129 -2.14 -3.42 20.82
C LYS A 129 -2.23 -3.52 19.29
N PRO A 130 -2.80 -2.50 18.62
CA PRO A 130 -2.76 -2.40 17.16
C PRO A 130 -1.33 -2.47 16.63
N VAL A 131 -1.11 -3.26 15.58
CA VAL A 131 0.17 -3.33 14.89
C VAL A 131 0.14 -2.29 13.77
N GLN A 132 0.89 -1.19 13.96
CA GLN A 132 1.04 -0.17 12.94
C GLN A 132 2.11 -0.58 11.92
N ILE A 133 1.74 -0.52 10.64
CA ILE A 133 2.61 -0.90 9.54
C ILE A 133 2.75 0.28 8.60
N PHE A 134 3.98 0.77 8.47
CA PHE A 134 4.30 1.83 7.53
C PHE A 134 4.65 1.22 6.17
N ALA A 135 3.75 1.36 5.21
CA ALA A 135 3.94 0.94 3.83
C ALA A 135 4.82 1.93 3.05
N GLY A 136 5.62 1.43 2.10
CA GLY A 136 6.34 2.25 1.12
C GLY A 136 7.41 3.20 1.69
N VAL A 137 7.89 2.96 2.91
CA VAL A 137 8.83 3.88 3.61
C VAL A 137 10.14 4.06 2.84
N ARG A 138 10.72 3.00 2.27
CA ARG A 138 11.98 3.12 1.52
C ARG A 138 11.78 3.90 0.23
N ALA A 139 10.75 3.56 -0.53
CA ALA A 139 10.40 4.27 -1.77
C ALA A 139 10.14 5.77 -1.50
N GLY A 140 9.39 6.09 -0.44
CA GLY A 140 9.16 7.47 -0.03
C GLY A 140 10.43 8.19 0.43
N SER A 141 11.33 7.51 1.13
CA SER A 141 12.62 8.05 1.55
C SER A 141 13.51 8.37 0.35
N ALA A 142 13.62 7.44 -0.62
CA ALA A 142 14.41 7.64 -1.83
C ALA A 142 13.91 8.84 -2.64
N LEU A 143 12.58 9.03 -2.75
CA LEU A 143 11.99 10.19 -3.41
C LEU A 143 12.30 11.52 -2.70
N ARG A 144 12.36 11.53 -1.37
CA ARG A 144 12.69 12.74 -0.60
C ARG A 144 14.18 13.08 -0.62
N GLN A 145 15.03 12.05 -0.72
CA GLN A 145 16.48 12.20 -0.82
C GLN A 145 16.93 12.57 -2.25
N ALA A 146 16.09 12.32 -3.25
CA ALA A 146 16.29 12.79 -4.61
C ALA A 146 16.63 14.28 -4.58
N PRO A 147 17.81 14.69 -5.09
CA PRO A 147 18.11 16.11 -5.23
C PRO A 147 16.98 16.75 -6.04
N ARG A 148 16.29 17.73 -5.46
CA ARG A 148 15.45 18.64 -6.26
C ARG A 148 16.43 19.30 -7.22
N ALA A 149 16.44 18.83 -8.47
CA ALA A 149 17.35 19.37 -9.46
C ALA A 149 17.13 20.89 -9.47
N PRO A 150 18.15 21.70 -9.17
CA PRO A 150 18.00 23.13 -9.38
C PRO A 150 17.62 23.29 -10.85
N GLU A 151 16.56 24.04 -11.12
CA GLU A 151 16.25 24.50 -12.47
C GLU A 151 17.56 25.00 -13.05
N ALA A 152 18.05 24.32 -14.09
CA ALA A 152 19.35 24.59 -14.65
C ALA A 152 19.32 26.06 -15.09
N ARG A 153 19.99 26.92 -14.31
CA ARG A 153 20.30 28.28 -14.72
C ARG A 153 21.10 28.11 -16.02
N THR A 154 20.48 28.53 -17.11
CA THR A 154 21.11 28.68 -18.41
C THR A 154 22.20 29.72 -18.26
N SER A 155 23.42 29.32 -17.93
CA SER A 155 24.56 30.24 -17.91
C SER A 155 25.86 29.48 -18.09
N GLY A 156 26.57 29.79 -19.18
CA GLY A 156 28.01 29.59 -19.30
C GLY A 156 28.42 28.59 -20.37
N ASP A 157 28.66 29.11 -21.57
CA ASP A 157 29.51 28.49 -22.58
C ASP A 157 30.84 28.03 -21.98
N SER A 158 31.21 26.77 -22.21
CA SER A 158 32.59 26.30 -22.12
C SER A 158 32.80 25.21 -23.17
N PRO A 159 33.59 25.47 -24.22
CA PRO A 159 33.76 24.57 -25.35
C PRO A 159 34.92 23.61 -25.06
N SER A 160 34.71 22.56 -24.27
CA SER A 160 35.59 21.38 -24.25
C SER A 160 35.03 20.18 -23.47
N ALA A 161 33.98 19.54 -24.00
CA ALA A 161 33.72 18.09 -23.81
C ALA A 161 32.52 17.65 -24.68
N PRO A 162 32.62 16.58 -25.50
CA PRO A 162 31.57 16.18 -26.45
C PRO A 162 30.49 15.28 -25.83
N HIS A 163 30.24 15.35 -24.53
CA HIS A 163 29.15 14.60 -23.90
C HIS A 163 28.03 15.52 -23.44
N ARG A 164 27.01 15.63 -24.29
CA ARG A 164 25.69 16.17 -23.95
C ARG A 164 25.19 15.46 -22.69
N ARG A 165 25.30 16.09 -21.52
CA ARG A 165 24.78 15.53 -20.27
C ARG A 165 23.26 15.45 -20.39
N LEU A 166 22.72 14.24 -20.39
CA LEU A 166 21.27 14.02 -20.38
C LEU A 166 20.67 14.61 -19.10
N ARG A 167 19.52 15.29 -19.24
CA ARG A 167 18.84 15.89 -18.09
C ARG A 167 18.38 14.78 -17.13
N PRO A 168 18.65 14.93 -15.82
CA PRO A 168 18.06 14.06 -14.82
C PRO A 168 16.54 14.14 -14.88
N HIS A 169 15.86 13.00 -14.83
CA HIS A 169 14.39 12.96 -14.79
C HIS A 169 13.91 11.78 -13.97
N VAL A 170 12.64 11.84 -13.54
CA VAL A 170 12.01 10.76 -12.77
C VAL A 170 11.22 9.87 -13.73
N ARG A 171 11.62 8.61 -13.83
CA ARG A 171 10.79 7.56 -14.41
C ARG A 171 9.70 7.21 -13.41
N LYS A 172 8.43 7.42 -13.80
CA LYS A 172 7.26 7.22 -12.93
C LYS A 172 7.13 5.78 -12.44
N ALA A 173 6.64 5.66 -11.21
CA ALA A 173 6.27 4.39 -10.63
C ALA A 173 5.08 3.77 -11.38
N HIS A 174 5.03 2.45 -11.45
CA HIS A 174 3.96 1.73 -12.14
C HIS A 174 3.82 0.30 -11.64
N TRP A 175 2.64 -0.27 -11.85
CA TRP A 175 2.39 -1.69 -11.65
C TRP A 175 2.91 -2.50 -12.83
N GLN A 176 3.51 -3.65 -12.54
CA GLN A 176 3.91 -4.60 -13.58
C GLN A 176 3.49 -6.01 -13.18
N SER A 177 2.75 -6.67 -14.07
CA SER A 177 2.38 -8.07 -13.94
C SER A 177 3.41 -8.97 -14.62
N TYR A 178 3.59 -10.17 -14.05
CA TYR A 178 4.45 -11.22 -14.56
C TYR A 178 3.68 -12.54 -14.50
N TRP A 179 3.99 -13.47 -15.39
CA TRP A 179 3.44 -14.82 -15.35
C TRP A 179 4.53 -15.79 -14.89
N LYS A 180 4.21 -16.65 -13.92
CA LYS A 180 5.08 -17.71 -13.41
C LYS A 180 4.45 -19.07 -13.71
N GLY A 181 5.26 -20.00 -14.21
CA GLY A 181 4.87 -21.36 -14.59
C GLY A 181 5.29 -21.68 -16.03
N LYS A 182 5.63 -22.94 -16.31
CA LYS A 182 6.01 -23.38 -17.66
C LYS A 182 4.76 -23.63 -18.52
N PRO A 183 4.72 -23.19 -19.79
CA PRO A 183 3.56 -23.41 -20.67
C PRO A 183 3.20 -24.89 -20.91
N THR A 184 4.15 -25.80 -20.72
CA THR A 184 4.13 -27.16 -21.27
C THR A 184 3.89 -28.29 -20.25
N GLN A 185 3.83 -28.00 -18.94
CA GLN A 185 3.87 -29.04 -17.90
C GLN A 185 2.66 -29.05 -16.97
N GLY A 186 1.45 -28.73 -17.43
CA GLY A 186 0.23 -28.86 -16.60
C GLY A 186 0.21 -28.06 -15.29
N GLU A 187 1.27 -27.33 -14.96
CA GLU A 187 1.38 -26.44 -13.82
C GLU A 187 0.47 -25.24 -14.05
N GLU A 188 -0.35 -24.90 -13.06
CA GLU A 188 -1.19 -23.72 -13.13
C GLU A 188 -0.33 -22.45 -13.29
N LYS A 189 -0.57 -21.70 -14.38
CA LYS A 189 0.04 -20.39 -14.57
C LYS A 189 -0.44 -19.44 -13.48
N SER A 190 0.48 -18.92 -12.70
CA SER A 190 0.18 -17.95 -11.65
C SER A 190 0.64 -16.55 -12.08
N MET A 191 -0.27 -15.57 -12.00
CA MET A 191 0.09 -14.17 -12.18
C MET A 191 0.75 -13.65 -10.89
N LEU A 192 1.82 -12.88 -11.06
CA LEU A 192 2.54 -12.15 -10.01
C LEU A 192 2.40 -10.66 -10.28
N LEU A 193 2.20 -9.87 -9.22
CA LEU A 193 2.14 -8.42 -9.31
C LEU A 193 3.35 -7.83 -8.59
N LYS A 194 4.08 -6.93 -9.26
CA LYS A 194 5.19 -6.18 -8.64
C LYS A 194 4.96 -4.68 -8.78
N TRP A 195 5.26 -3.95 -7.72
CA TRP A 195 5.36 -2.49 -7.74
C TRP A 195 6.73 -2.08 -8.25
N LYS A 196 6.81 -1.28 -9.32
CA LYS A 196 8.07 -0.67 -9.73
C LYS A 196 8.17 0.71 -9.09
N PRO A 197 9.11 0.93 -8.14
CA PRO A 197 9.28 2.24 -7.53
C PRO A 197 9.74 3.26 -8.56
N PRO A 198 9.54 4.56 -8.29
CA PRO A 198 10.06 5.60 -9.17
C PRO A 198 11.59 5.56 -9.20
N GLN A 199 12.17 5.82 -10.36
CA GLN A 199 13.63 5.81 -10.57
C GLN A 199 14.10 7.17 -11.07
N ILE A 200 15.17 7.69 -10.47
CA ILE A 200 15.83 8.91 -10.95
C ILE A 200 16.85 8.47 -11.99
N VAL A 201 16.66 8.86 -13.24
CA VAL A 201 17.56 8.50 -14.34
C VAL A 201 18.53 9.66 -14.56
N ASN A 202 19.80 9.34 -14.84
CA ASN A 202 20.89 10.31 -15.06
C ASN A 202 21.22 11.18 -13.83
N SER A 203 21.01 10.67 -12.62
CA SER A 203 21.46 11.33 -11.39
C SER A 203 22.97 11.11 -11.19
N LYS A 204 23.67 12.04 -10.50
CA LYS A 204 25.10 11.88 -10.22
C LYS A 204 25.42 10.72 -9.27
N ASP A 205 24.42 10.22 -8.54
CA ASP A 205 24.53 9.17 -7.52
C ASP A 205 23.58 8.00 -7.85
N ASP A 206 23.69 7.44 -9.06
CA ASP A 206 22.85 6.33 -9.57
C ASP A 206 22.90 5.06 -8.68
N ASP A 207 23.96 4.93 -7.86
CA ASP A 207 24.17 3.81 -6.91
C ASP A 207 23.49 3.99 -5.55
N SER A 208 22.89 5.16 -5.24
CA SER A 208 22.46 5.50 -3.86
C SER A 208 20.99 5.17 -3.51
N LEU A 209 20.23 4.53 -4.40
CA LEU A 209 18.79 4.32 -4.19
C LEU A 209 18.43 3.29 -3.10
N GLU A 210 19.41 2.65 -2.44
CA GLU A 210 19.16 1.90 -1.21
C GLU A 210 19.01 2.85 -0.02
N ALA A 211 17.87 3.57 0.03
CA ALA A 211 17.53 4.38 1.19
C ALA A 211 17.44 3.50 2.45
N VAL A 212 18.44 3.61 3.33
CA VAL A 212 18.46 2.95 4.64
C VAL A 212 17.48 3.66 5.58
N VAL A 213 16.39 2.98 5.95
CA VAL A 213 15.42 3.50 6.92
C VAL A 213 15.98 3.35 8.33
N ARG A 214 16.31 4.47 8.96
CA ARG A 214 16.66 4.54 10.39
C ARG A 214 15.43 4.97 11.17
N PHE A 215 14.85 4.05 11.95
CA PHE A 215 13.83 4.41 12.93
C PHE A 215 14.52 5.11 14.10
N MET A 216 14.25 6.40 14.30
CA MET A 216 14.70 7.11 15.49
C MET A 216 13.83 6.65 16.68
N LYS A 217 14.49 6.28 17.78
CA LYS A 217 13.81 5.94 19.03
C LYS A 217 13.39 7.27 19.66
N GLU A 218 12.09 7.51 19.83
CA GLU A 218 11.62 8.67 20.60
C GLU A 218 12.16 8.57 22.03
N THR A 219 13.07 9.45 22.37
CA THR A 219 13.48 9.68 23.76
C THR A 219 12.41 10.55 24.41
N ASN A 220 11.49 9.90 25.13
CA ASN A 220 10.54 10.57 26.01
C ASN A 220 11.30 11.20 27.20
N LYS A 221 11.95 12.34 26.96
CA LYS A 221 12.47 13.18 28.04
C LYS A 221 11.32 14.11 28.42
N ARG A 222 10.40 13.61 29.27
CA ARG A 222 9.49 14.49 30.00
C ARG A 222 10.35 15.30 30.96
N GLU A 223 10.57 16.56 30.61
CA GLU A 223 10.98 17.57 31.57
C GLU A 223 9.84 17.68 32.60
N LYS A 224 10.16 17.31 33.84
CA LYS A 224 9.37 17.70 35.00
C LYS A 224 9.78 19.13 35.32
N GLU A 225 8.85 20.06 35.16
CA GLU A 225 8.72 21.21 36.04
C GLU A 225 7.50 21.00 36.93
#